data_AF-S5ZEM4-F1
#
_entry.id   AF-S5ZEM4-F1
#
_cell.length_a   1.000
_cell.length_b   1.000
_cell.length_c   1.000
_cell.angle_alpha   90.00
_cell.angle_beta   90.00
_cell.angle_gamma   90.00
#
_symmetry.space_group_name_H-M   'P 1'
#
loop_
_entity.id
_entity.type
_entity.pdbx_description
1 polymer ?
#
loop_
_entity_poly.entity_id
_entity_poly.type
_entity_poly.pdbx_seq_one_letter_code
_entity_poly.pdbx_strand_id
1 'polypeptide(L)' 'MANFVVYVFLDESKHEYKWGRYGVGKYVYRDEEERELEETIRSYIAHFFPAAEVQYFT' A
#
# COMPACT_ATOMS: atom_id res chain seq x y z
N MET A 1 -22.20 -15.30 -11.52
CA MET A 1 -21.23 -15.02 -10.44
C MET A 1 -19.98 -14.46 -11.09
N ALA A 2 -19.60 -13.22 -10.78
CA ALA A 2 -18.41 -12.61 -11.38
C ALA A 2 -17.16 -13.14 -10.67
N ASN A 3 -16.28 -13.83 -11.39
CA ASN A 3 -14.97 -14.21 -10.88
C ASN A 3 -14.04 -13.00 -10.99
N PHE A 4 -13.72 -12.38 -9.86
CA PHE A 4 -12.63 -11.42 -9.75
C PHE A 4 -11.33 -12.21 -9.53
N VAL A 5 -10.50 -12.31 -10.57
CA VAL A 5 -9.12 -12.77 -10.44
C VAL A 5 -8.28 -11.55 -10.09
N VAL A 6 -7.83 -11.47 -8.83
CA VAL A 6 -6.88 -10.45 -8.39
C VAL A 6 -5.47 -10.93 -8.75
N TYR A 7 -4.81 -10.22 -9.67
CA TYR A 7 -3.40 -10.45 -9.99
C TYR A 7 -2.54 -9.63 -9.01
N VAL A 8 -1.66 -10.30 -8.25
CA VAL A 8 -0.67 -9.63 -7.40
C VAL A 8 0.58 -9.37 -8.25
N PHE A 9 0.86 -8.11 -8.55
CA PHE A 9 2.11 -7.70 -9.20
C PHE A 9 3.24 -7.65 -8.16
N LEU A 10 4.09 -8.68 -8.15
CA LEU A 10 5.30 -8.76 -7.33
C LEU A 10 6.51 -8.38 -8.19
N ASP A 11 6.68 -7.08 -8.46
CA ASP A 11 7.82 -6.57 -9.21
C ASP A 11 8.91 -6.06 -8.24
N GLU A 12 9.90 -6.91 -7.94
CA GLU A 12 10.99 -6.60 -7.02
C GLU A 12 11.82 -5.37 -7.45
N SER A 13 11.81 -4.95 -8.72
CA SER A 13 12.56 -3.78 -9.20
C SER A 13 11.99 -2.45 -8.70
N LYS A 14 10.74 -2.45 -8.27
CA LYS A 14 10.05 -1.28 -7.70
C LYS A 14 10.24 -1.13 -6.20
N HIS A 15 10.73 -2.17 -5.53
CA HIS A 15 10.83 -2.18 -4.07
C HIS A 15 12.25 -1.95 -3.59
N GLU A 16 12.39 -1.27 -2.45
CA GLU A 16 13.66 -1.11 -1.76
C GLU A 16 13.87 -2.28 -0.78
N TYR A 17 15.02 -2.97 -0.88
CA TYR A 17 15.35 -4.08 0.02
C TYR A 17 15.95 -3.56 1.32
N LYS A 18 15.18 -3.61 2.41
CA LYS A 18 15.65 -3.24 3.76
C LYS A 18 16.11 -4.48 4.53
N TRP A 19 17.38 -4.50 4.94
CA TRP A 19 17.96 -5.60 5.72
C TRP A 19 17.38 -5.63 7.15
N GLY A 20 16.80 -6.77 7.53
CA GLY A 20 16.40 -6.99 8.92
C GLY A 20 17.59 -7.22 9.83
N ARG A 21 17.50 -6.73 11.08
CA ARG A 21 18.56 -6.80 12.10
C ARG A 21 19.07 -8.22 12.40
N TYR A 22 18.29 -9.27 12.06
CA TYR A 22 18.61 -10.68 12.30
C TYR A 22 18.60 -11.55 11.02
N GLY A 23 18.72 -10.96 9.83
CA GLY A 23 19.08 -11.69 8.60
C GLY A 23 17.99 -11.91 7.56
N VAL A 24 16.70 -11.69 7.86
CA VAL A 24 15.64 -11.68 6.83
C VAL A 24 15.31 -10.24 6.46
N GLY A 25 15.66 -9.83 5.23
CA GLY A 25 15.27 -8.54 4.67
C GLY A 25 13.84 -8.54 4.12
N LYS A 26 13.25 -7.35 3.97
CA LYS A 26 11.94 -7.17 3.36
C LYS A 26 12.01 -6.14 2.25
N TYR A 27 11.22 -6.37 1.21
CA TYR A 27 10.96 -5.40 0.15
C TYR A 27 9.89 -4.44 0.65
N VAL A 28 10.22 -3.15 0.68
CA VAL A 28 9.28 -2.09 1.07
C VAL A 28 8.98 -1.25 -0.16
N TYR A 29 7.73 -0.79 -0.30
CA TYR A 29 7.42 0.28 -1.24
C TYR A 29 8.34 1.48 -0.97
N ARG A 30 8.66 2.23 -2.01
CA ARG A 30 9.38 3.48 -1.80
C ARG A 30 8.47 4.41 -1.01
N ASP A 31 9.02 5.15 -0.05
CA ASP A 31 8.25 6.04 0.84
C ASP A 31 7.31 7.00 0.06
N GLU A 32 7.66 7.34 -1.18
CA GLU A 32 6.85 8.16 -2.09
C GLU A 32 5.62 7.44 -2.65
N GLU A 33 5.74 6.16 -3.02
CA GLU A 33 4.62 5.33 -3.50
C GLU A 33 3.62 5.03 -2.38
N GLU A 34 4.13 4.81 -1.17
CA GLU A 34 3.30 4.62 0.03
C GLU A 34 2.46 5.87 0.32
N ARG A 35 3.07 7.06 0.21
CA ARG A 35 2.37 8.33 0.39
C ARG A 35 1.31 8.59 -0.67
N GLU A 36 1.62 8.34 -1.95
CA GLU A 36 0.64 8.46 -3.03
C GLU A 36 -0.56 7.55 -2.83
N LEU A 37 -0.31 6.32 -2.35
CA LEU A 37 -1.37 5.35 -2.06
C LEU A 37 -2.25 5.81 -0.89
N GLU A 38 -1.63 6.30 0.19
CA GLU A 38 -2.35 6.83 1.35
C GLU A 38 -3.23 8.02 0.97
N GLU A 39 -2.68 9.00 0.26
CA GLU A 39 -3.41 10.20 -0.18
C GLU A 39 -4.59 9.84 -1.08
N THR A 40 -4.39 8.92 -2.02
CA THR A 40 -5.43 8.46 -2.94
C THR A 40 -6.58 7.79 -2.19
N ILE A 41 -6.26 6.86 -1.28
CA ILE A 41 -7.27 6.13 -0.49
C ILE A 41 -8.02 7.08 0.44
N ARG A 42 -7.32 8.00 1.13
CA ARG A 42 -7.95 9.01 1.98
C ARG A 42 -8.88 9.93 1.18
N SER A 43 -8.47 10.33 -0.02
CA SER A 43 -9.29 11.14 -0.92
C SER A 43 -10.60 10.43 -1.29
N TYR A 44 -10.53 9.14 -1.64
CA TYR A 44 -11.73 8.35 -1.93
C TYR A 44 -12.63 8.16 -0.70
N ILE A 45 -12.05 7.90 0.47
CA ILE A 45 -12.84 7.78 1.71
C ILE A 45 -13.55 9.10 2.01
N ALA A 46 -12.86 10.24 1.91
CA ALA A 46 -13.47 11.55 2.10
C ALA A 46 -14.60 11.84 1.09
N HIS A 47 -14.45 11.38 -0.15
CA HIS A 47 -15.45 11.59 -1.21
C HIS A 47 -16.70 10.72 -1.06
N PHE A 48 -16.52 9.42 -0.78
CA PHE A 48 -17.63 8.45 -0.73
C PHE A 48 -18.21 8.27 0.68
N PHE A 49 -17.41 8.52 1.72
CA PHE A 49 -17.77 8.32 3.13
C PHE A 49 -17.35 9.55 3.97
N PRO A 50 -17.97 10.71 3.78
CA PRO A 50 -17.56 11.97 4.43
C PRO A 50 -17.65 11.97 5.97
N ALA A 51 -18.36 11.01 6.56
CA ALA A 51 -18.47 10.83 8.00
C ALA A 51 -17.53 9.73 8.56
N ALA A 52 -16.74 9.07 7.72
CA ALA A 52 -15.82 8.03 8.15
C ALA A 52 -14.47 8.62 8.60
N GLU A 53 -13.89 8.01 9.63
CA GLU A 53 -12.58 8.38 10.18
C GLU A 53 -11.54 7.30 9.84
N VAL A 54 -10.42 7.71 9.24
CA VAL A 54 -9.30 6.82 8.93
C VAL A 54 -8.32 6.81 10.10
N GLN A 55 -8.35 5.74 10.89
CA GLN A 55 -7.58 5.64 12.15
C GLN A 55 -6.07 5.47 11.97
N TYR A 56 -5.61 4.67 11.00
CA TYR A 56 -4.19 4.53 10.64
C TYR A 56 -4.04 3.93 9.24
N PHE A 57 -2.87 4.16 8.64
CA PHE A 57 -2.42 3.59 7.36
C PHE A 57 -1.06 2.91 7.62
N THR A 58 -0.88 1.65 7.18
CA THR A 58 0.32 0.83 7.45
C THR A 58 0.59 -0.17 6.34
#